data_AF-A0A3N5JAD3-F1
#
_entry.id   AF-A0A3N5JAD3-F1
#
_cell.length_a   1.000
_cell.length_b   1.000
_cell.length_c   1.000
_cell.angle_alpha   90.00
_cell.angle_beta   90.00
_cell.angle_gamma   90.00
#
_symmetry.space_group_name_H-M   'P 1'
#
loop_
_entity.id
_entity.type
_entity.pdbx_description
1 polymer ?
#
loop_
_entity_poly.entity_id
_entity_poly.type
_entity_poly.pdbx_seq_one_letter_code
_entity_poly.pdbx_strand_id
1 'polypeptide(L)'
;MRFFWSCLLVTMGLVGLTCAAEVTGAEGVWTVGSGDARVEILRESDRVLNGRIVWLRMPLYDDKDAEAGQPKHDRNNPDVARQGDPLIGLALLRNFRYDEDNVWK
;
A
#
# COMPACT_ATOMS: atom_id res chain seq x y z
N MET A 1 3.88 -3.52 71.31
CA MET A 1 3.05 -2.73 70.38
C MET A 1 3.39 -3.15 68.95
N ARG A 2 2.39 -3.60 68.17
CA ARG A 2 2.59 -4.02 66.77
C ARG A 2 2.49 -2.77 65.88
N PHE A 3 3.56 -2.45 65.18
CA PHE A 3 3.66 -1.32 64.27
C PHE A 3 2.62 -1.45 63.15
N PHE A 4 1.78 -0.43 63.00
CA PHE A 4 0.78 -0.33 61.93
C PHE A 4 1.49 -0.15 60.58
N TRP A 5 1.34 -1.16 59.73
CA TRP A 5 1.83 -1.20 58.36
C TRP A 5 0.97 -0.25 57.51
N SER A 6 1.47 0.94 57.18
CA SER A 6 0.84 1.78 56.17
C SER A 6 1.19 1.23 54.79
N CYS A 7 0.21 0.60 54.15
CA CYS A 7 0.30 0.13 52.78
C CYS A 7 0.07 1.35 51.86
N LEU A 8 1.16 1.94 51.36
CA LEU A 8 1.11 3.00 50.35
C LEU A 8 0.74 2.36 49.00
N LEU A 9 -0.55 2.40 48.64
CA LEU A 9 -1.01 2.07 47.29
C LEU A 9 -0.65 3.21 46.33
N VAL A 10 0.56 3.16 45.78
CA VAL A 10 0.92 3.94 44.58
C VAL A 10 0.29 3.23 43.40
N THR A 11 -0.84 3.74 42.90
CA THR A 11 -1.41 3.35 41.62
C THR A 11 -0.50 3.89 40.50
N MET A 12 0.50 3.08 40.14
CA MET A 12 1.37 3.32 39.00
C MET A 12 0.51 3.20 37.72
N GLY A 13 0.12 4.36 37.17
CA GLY A 13 -0.65 4.45 35.95
C GLY A 13 0.08 3.75 34.81
N LEU A 14 -0.58 2.78 34.20
CA LEU A 14 -0.11 2.10 33.00
C LEU A 14 -0.22 3.08 31.83
N VAL A 15 0.81 3.91 31.63
CA VAL A 15 0.95 4.69 30.40
C VAL A 15 1.28 3.70 29.30
N GLY A 16 0.26 3.31 28.54
CA GLY A 16 0.45 2.51 27.34
C GLY A 16 1.31 3.31 26.36
N LEU A 17 2.55 2.88 26.17
CA LEU A 17 3.37 3.33 25.05
C LEU A 17 2.66 2.85 23.78
N THR A 18 1.83 3.70 23.20
CA THR A 18 1.42 3.53 21.82
C THR A 18 2.61 4.00 20.98
N CYS A 19 3.45 3.07 20.56
CA CYS A 19 4.32 3.34 19.43
C CYS A 19 3.40 3.49 18.22
N ALA A 20 2.93 4.71 17.96
CA ALA A 20 2.46 5.05 16.63
C ALA A 20 3.66 4.81 15.71
N ALA A 21 3.59 3.76 14.89
CA ALA A 21 4.55 3.60 13.82
C ALA A 21 4.41 4.85 12.94
N GLU A 22 5.40 5.74 12.96
CA GLU A 22 5.49 6.78 11.95
C GLU A 22 5.55 6.06 10.61
N VAL A 23 4.54 6.30 9.76
CA VAL A 23 4.59 5.86 8.36
C VAL A 23 5.66 6.71 7.70
N THR A 24 6.90 6.27 7.83
CA THR A 24 8.09 6.92 7.26
C THR A 24 8.22 6.50 5.80
N GLY A 25 7.30 6.99 4.95
CA GLY A 25 7.35 6.77 3.50
C GLY A 25 5.97 6.68 2.84
N ALA A 26 5.94 6.26 1.58
CA ALA A 26 4.72 6.18 0.76
C ALA A 26 4.12 4.76 0.68
N GLU A 27 4.57 3.84 1.52
CA GLU A 27 4.08 2.45 1.55
C GLU A 27 2.61 2.34 1.95
N GLY A 28 1.93 1.34 1.42
CA GLY A 28 0.54 1.02 1.72
C GLY A 28 -0.33 0.89 0.47
N VAL A 29 -1.64 0.77 0.69
CA VAL A 29 -2.61 0.63 -0.40
C VAL A 29 -3.29 1.97 -0.66
N TRP A 30 -3.04 2.52 -1.84
CA TRP A 30 -3.52 3.82 -2.26
C TRP A 30 -4.64 3.66 -3.28
N THR A 31 -5.72 4.42 -3.10
CA THR A 31 -6.77 4.54 -4.12
C THR A 31 -6.37 5.64 -5.09
N VAL A 32 -6.36 5.36 -6.40
CA VAL A 32 -6.06 6.38 -7.42
C VAL A 32 -7.15 7.46 -7.41
N GLY A 33 -6.84 8.67 -7.89
CA GLY A 33 -7.76 9.82 -7.80
C GLY A 33 -9.16 9.59 -8.40
N SER A 34 -9.29 8.76 -9.44
CA SER A 34 -10.61 8.41 -10.01
C SER A 34 -11.40 7.40 -9.15
N GLY A 35 -10.71 6.70 -8.26
CA GLY A 35 -11.25 5.62 -7.43
C GLY A 35 -11.42 4.29 -8.17
N ASP A 36 -10.92 4.15 -9.40
CA ASP A 36 -11.15 2.95 -10.22
C ASP A 36 -10.10 1.86 -10.02
N ALA A 37 -9.02 2.18 -9.30
CA ALA A 37 -7.94 1.26 -9.01
C ALA A 37 -7.38 1.49 -7.60
N ARG A 38 -6.77 0.44 -7.04
CA ARG A 38 -5.91 0.55 -5.88
C ARG A 38 -4.54 0.01 -6.21
N VAL A 39 -3.51 0.72 -5.76
CA VAL A 39 -2.10 0.37 -5.96
C VAL A 39 -1.50 0.13 -4.58
N GLU A 40 -0.89 -1.03 -4.40
CA GLU A 40 -0.06 -1.29 -3.24
C GLU A 40 1.36 -0.84 -3.55
N ILE A 41 1.90 0.03 -2.70
CA ILE A 41 3.29 0.49 -2.71
C ILE A 41 4.03 -0.25 -1.61
N LEU A 42 5.11 -0.93 -1.99
CA LEU A 42 5.98 -1.69 -1.12
C LEU A 42 7.42 -1.20 -1.23
N ARG A 43 8.13 -1.25 -0.11
CA ARG A 43 9.57 -1.01 -0.05
C ARG A 43 10.31 -2.28 -0.45
N GLU A 44 11.13 -2.20 -1.49
CA GLU A 44 11.97 -3.31 -1.95
C GLU A 44 13.34 -3.29 -1.26
N SER A 45 13.93 -2.10 -1.11
CA SER A 45 15.20 -1.89 -0.42
C SER A 45 15.20 -0.55 0.30
N ASP A 46 16.30 -0.24 1.01
CA ASP A 46 16.46 1.11 1.55
C ASP A 46 16.26 2.14 0.43
N ARG A 47 15.41 3.14 0.72
CA ARG A 47 15.02 4.21 -0.20
C ARG A 47 14.41 3.80 -1.54
N VAL A 48 13.98 2.56 -1.77
CA VAL A 48 13.37 2.15 -3.06
C VAL A 48 11.96 1.61 -2.86
N LEU A 49 11.02 2.21 -3.60
CA LEU A 49 9.61 1.81 -3.65
C LEU A 49 9.24 1.25 -5.01
N ASN A 50 8.41 0.22 -4.99
CA ASN A 50 7.71 -0.31 -6.16
C ASN A 50 6.22 -0.40 -5.85
N GLY A 51 5.40 -0.30 -6.88
CA GLY A 51 3.95 -0.34 -6.72
C GLY A 51 3.27 -1.18 -7.78
N ARG A 52 2.28 -1.97 -7.36
CA ARG A 52 1.48 -2.80 -8.26
C ARG A 52 -0.02 -2.60 -8.05
N ILE A 53 -0.79 -2.79 -9.11
CA ILE A 53 -2.26 -2.75 -9.03
C ILE A 53 -2.72 -3.97 -8.24
N VAL A 54 -3.49 -3.77 -7.17
CA VAL A 54 -4.03 -4.86 -6.34
C VAL A 54 -5.54 -4.99 -6.43
N TRP A 55 -6.21 -3.99 -6.99
CA TRP A 55 -7.66 -4.00 -7.16
C TRP A 55 -8.08 -3.05 -8.28
N LEU A 56 -9.14 -3.44 -9.00
CA LEU A 56 -9.81 -2.62 -10.01
C LEU A 56 -11.31 -2.60 -9.70
N ARG A 57 -11.96 -1.46 -9.87
CA ARG A 57 -13.42 -1.32 -9.76
C ARG A 57 -14.14 -2.13 -10.81
N MET A 58 -13.60 -2.10 -12.04
CA MET A 58 -14.08 -2.87 -13.17
C MET A 58 -12.95 -3.80 -13.63
N PRO A 59 -12.81 -4.99 -13.01
CA PRO A 59 -11.72 -5.92 -13.32
C PRO A 59 -11.93 -6.69 -14.62
N LEU A 60 -13.16 -6.71 -15.15
CA LEU A 60 -13.51 -7.29 -16.44
C LEU A 60 -13.81 -6.19 -17.45
N TYR A 61 -13.66 -6.49 -18.74
CA TYR A 61 -14.17 -5.63 -19.81
C TYR A 61 -15.70 -5.60 -19.81
N ASP A 62 -16.27 -4.45 -20.18
CA ASP A 62 -17.72 -4.25 -20.25
C ASP A 62 -18.33 -4.88 -21.51
N ASP A 63 -19.66 -4.95 -21.56
CA ASP A 63 -20.41 -5.63 -22.62
C ASP A 63 -20.26 -4.97 -24.01
N LYS A 64 -19.67 -3.77 -24.11
CA LYS A 64 -19.44 -3.07 -25.38
C LYS A 64 -18.04 -3.32 -25.93
N ASP A 65 -17.15 -3.91 -25.14
CA ASP A 65 -15.81 -4.28 -25.56
C ASP A 65 -15.84 -5.60 -26.34
N ALA A 66 -14.91 -5.78 -27.28
CA ALA A 66 -14.77 -7.03 -28.02
C ALA A 66 -14.37 -8.19 -27.08
N GLU A 67 -13.75 -7.87 -25.95
CA GLU A 67 -13.28 -8.82 -24.93
C GLU A 67 -14.21 -8.86 -23.71
N ALA A 68 -15.50 -8.53 -23.89
CA ALA A 68 -16.51 -8.49 -22.83
C ALA A 68 -16.45 -9.70 -21.88
N GLY A 69 -16.48 -9.42 -20.58
CA GLY A 69 -16.41 -10.45 -19.52
C GLY A 69 -15.03 -11.04 -19.28
N GLN A 70 -14.03 -10.75 -20.11
CA GLN A 70 -12.65 -11.19 -19.86
C GLN A 70 -11.96 -10.30 -18.83
N PRO A 71 -11.04 -10.86 -18.02
CA PRO A 71 -10.18 -10.07 -17.14
C PRO A 71 -9.37 -9.04 -17.92
N LYS A 72 -9.26 -7.82 -17.40
CA LYS A 72 -8.47 -6.78 -18.05
C LYS A 72 -6.98 -7.13 -18.03
N HIS A 73 -6.34 -6.93 -19.17
CA HIS A 73 -4.91 -7.12 -19.36
C HIS A 73 -4.29 -5.89 -20.04
N ASP A 74 -2.96 -5.85 -20.12
CA ASP A 74 -2.17 -4.73 -20.62
C ASP A 74 -2.19 -4.61 -22.15
N ARG A 75 -3.39 -4.66 -22.76
CA ARG A 75 -3.58 -4.67 -24.23
C ARG A 75 -2.93 -3.50 -24.98
N ASN A 76 -2.59 -2.42 -24.27
CA ASN A 76 -1.97 -1.22 -24.82
C ASN A 76 -0.44 -1.20 -24.64
N ASN A 77 0.17 -2.30 -24.15
CA ASN A 77 1.62 -2.37 -24.03
C ASN A 77 2.27 -2.26 -25.42
N PRO A 78 3.30 -1.40 -25.61
CA PRO A 78 4.03 -1.32 -26.87
C PRO A 78 4.81 -2.60 -27.19
N ASP A 79 5.17 -3.38 -26.17
CA ASP A 79 5.72 -4.72 -26.34
C ASP A 79 4.56 -5.73 -26.49
N VAL A 80 4.41 -6.26 -27.69
CA VAL A 80 3.36 -7.23 -28.05
C VAL A 80 3.40 -8.47 -27.16
N ALA A 81 4.59 -8.91 -26.74
CA ALA A 81 4.73 -10.09 -25.89
C ALA A 81 4.12 -9.89 -24.49
N ARG A 82 3.90 -8.63 -24.09
CA ARG A 82 3.39 -8.24 -22.77
C ARG A 82 1.95 -7.79 -22.79
N GLN A 83 1.32 -7.73 -23.96
CA GLN A 83 -0.07 -7.29 -24.08
C GLN A 83 -1.05 -8.21 -23.34
N GLY A 84 -0.68 -9.47 -23.08
CA GLY A 84 -1.47 -10.42 -22.30
C GLY A 84 -1.25 -10.35 -20.78
N ASP A 85 -0.36 -9.49 -20.28
CA ASP A 85 -0.09 -9.38 -18.85
C ASP A 85 -1.37 -8.92 -18.10
N PRO A 86 -1.84 -9.63 -17.04
CA PRO A 86 -2.99 -9.19 -16.26
C PRO A 86 -2.76 -7.81 -15.64
N LEU A 87 -3.79 -6.95 -15.66
CA LEU A 87 -3.67 -5.62 -15.05
C LEU A 87 -3.55 -5.69 -13.52
N ILE A 88 -4.29 -6.59 -12.86
CA ILE A 88 -4.07 -6.86 -11.43
C ILE A 88 -2.75 -7.62 -11.28
N GLY A 89 -1.86 -7.07 -10.46
CA GLY A 89 -0.48 -7.54 -10.29
C GLY A 89 0.53 -6.76 -11.13
N LEU A 90 0.09 -6.01 -12.16
CA LEU A 90 0.98 -5.22 -13.00
C LEU A 90 1.66 -4.13 -12.18
N ALA A 91 2.99 -4.03 -12.30
CA ALA A 91 3.76 -2.98 -11.65
C ALA A 91 3.62 -1.65 -12.41
N LEU A 92 2.96 -0.70 -11.73
CA LEU A 92 2.64 0.65 -12.20
C LEU A 92 3.70 1.67 -11.76
N LEU A 93 4.33 1.44 -10.60
CA LEU A 93 5.43 2.25 -10.08
C LEU A 93 6.65 1.35 -9.96
N ARG A 94 7.78 1.78 -10.51
CA ARG A 94 9.01 0.97 -10.55
C ARG A 94 10.20 1.83 -10.14
N ASN A 95 11.02 1.32 -9.23
CA ASN A 95 12.29 1.93 -8.83
C ASN A 95 12.18 3.40 -8.37
N PHE A 96 11.09 3.76 -7.70
CA PHE A 96 10.95 5.12 -7.14
C PHE A 96 11.94 5.26 -5.99
N ARG A 97 12.88 6.18 -6.10
CA ARG A 97 13.95 6.40 -5.13
C ARG A 97 13.62 7.58 -4.23
N TYR A 98 13.84 7.40 -2.94
CA TYR A 98 13.74 8.50 -1.98
C TYR A 98 14.79 9.55 -2.33
N ASP A 99 14.33 10.78 -2.41
CA ASP A 99 15.17 11.96 -2.57
C ASP A 99 15.30 12.67 -1.20
N GLU A 100 14.70 13.86 -1.06
CA GLU A 100 14.61 14.63 0.17
C GLU A 100 13.17 15.11 0.40
N ASP A 101 12.84 15.56 1.61
CA ASP A 101 11.55 16.18 1.94
C ASP A 101 10.29 15.37 1.52
N ASN A 102 10.31 14.04 1.69
CA ASN A 102 9.23 13.13 1.26
C ASN A 102 8.98 13.11 -0.27
N VAL A 103 9.97 13.50 -1.06
CA VAL A 103 9.95 13.40 -2.52
C VAL A 103 10.54 12.07 -2.97
N TRP A 104 9.92 11.47 -3.99
CA TRP A 104 10.35 10.23 -4.62
C TRP A 104 10.46 10.46 -6.14
N LYS A 105 11.53 9.95 -6.78
CA LYS A 105 11.83 10.14 -8.21
C LYS A 105 12.13 8.83 -8.92
#